data_AF-A0A381XTN0-F1
#
_entry.id   AF-A0A381XTN0-F1
#
_cell.length_a   1.000
_cell.length_b   1.000
_cell.length_c   1.000
_cell.angle_alpha   90.00
_cell.angle_beta   90.00
_cell.angle_gamma   90.00
#
_symmetry.space_group_name_H-M   'P 1'
#
loop_
_entity.id
_entity.type
_entity.pdbx_description
1 polymer ?
#
loop_
_entity_poly.entity_id
_entity_poly.type
_entity_poly.pdbx_seq_one_letter_code
_entity_poly.pdbx_strand_id
1 'polypeptide(L)' 'MVKMRKFTFTDKSLPEGQQIKEIDSLGYKKAVKSYQISSKSPEVEVAWTSKAGNESLKIQKLPLGRGKKVDK' A
#
# COMPACT_ATOMS: atom_id res chain seq x y z
N MET A 1 15.66 -4.86 -16.92
CA MET A 1 15.50 -5.57 -15.63
C MET A 1 14.36 -4.95 -14.85
N VAL A 2 13.35 -5.71 -14.45
CA VAL A 2 12.23 -5.16 -13.68
C VAL A 2 12.69 -4.99 -12.23
N LYS A 3 12.93 -3.75 -11.80
CA LYS A 3 13.41 -3.46 -10.44
C LYS A 3 12.25 -3.53 -9.45
N MET A 4 12.24 -4.54 -8.58
CA MET A 4 11.33 -4.59 -7.44
C MET A 4 11.60 -3.41 -6.52
N ARG A 5 10.54 -2.85 -5.93
CA ARG A 5 10.59 -1.76 -4.96
C ARG A 5 9.92 -2.21 -3.69
N LYS A 6 10.52 -1.85 -2.56
CA LYS A 6 9.96 -2.08 -1.25
C LYS A 6 8.95 -0.98 -0.94
N PHE A 7 7.75 -1.36 -0.54
CA PHE A 7 6.71 -0.45 -0.08
C PHE A 7 6.39 -0.76 1.37
N THR A 8 6.62 0.21 2.25
CA THR A 8 6.27 0.12 3.67
C THR A 8 4.92 0.77 3.86
N PHE A 9 3.95 0.00 4.34
CA PHE A 9 2.60 0.44 4.64
C PHE A 9 2.44 0.60 6.14
N THR A 10 2.04 1.79 6.57
CA THR A 10 1.79 2.15 7.97
C THR A 10 0.32 2.53 8.13
N ASP A 11 -0.44 1.72 8.85
CA ASP A 11 -1.86 1.93 9.12
C ASP A 11 -2.13 2.63 10.45
N LYS A 12 -2.41 3.94 10.40
CA LYS A 12 -2.73 4.77 11.59
C LYS A 12 -4.06 4.40 12.28
N SER A 13 -4.85 3.49 11.71
CA SER A 13 -6.14 3.07 12.27
C SER A 13 -6.05 1.84 13.18
N LEU A 14 -4.91 1.14 13.24
CA LEU A 14 -4.72 -0.05 14.07
C LEU A 14 -3.90 0.25 15.34
N PRO A 15 -4.13 -0.46 16.46
CA PRO A 15 -3.32 -0.33 17.67
C PRO A 15 -1.85 -0.73 17.43
N GLU A 16 -0.93 -0.13 18.20
CA GLU A 16 0.51 -0.31 18.08
C GLU A 16 0.90 -1.81 18.12
N GLY A 17 1.49 -2.31 17.02
CA GLY A 17 2.01 -3.68 16.91
C GLY A 17 1.70 -4.41 15.60
N GLN A 18 0.63 -4.03 14.88
CA GLN A 18 0.27 -4.63 13.55
C GLN A 18 0.19 -3.61 12.41
N GLN A 19 0.65 -2.40 12.69
CA GLN A 19 0.48 -1.23 11.84
C GLN A 19 1.39 -1.23 10.60
N ILE A 20 2.55 -1.91 10.67
CA ILE A 20 3.58 -1.84 9.63
C ILE A 20 3.58 -3.14 8.81
N LYS A 21 3.36 -3.03 7.49
CA LYS A 21 3.51 -4.14 6.54
C LYS A 21 4.46 -3.74 5.42
N GLU A 22 5.48 -4.56 5.18
CA GLU A 22 6.39 -4.40 4.05
C GLU A 22 5.94 -5.27 2.88
N ILE A 23 5.83 -4.68 1.69
CA ILE A 23 5.42 -5.38 0.47
C ILE A 23 6.40 -5.05 -0.65
N ASP A 24 7.03 -6.07 -1.20
CA ASP A 24 7.86 -5.95 -2.40
C ASP A 24 6.97 -6.00 -3.65
N SER A 25 7.02 -4.94 -4.46
CA SER A 25 6.23 -4.88 -5.67
C SER A 25 6.93 -4.12 -6.80
N LEU A 26 6.45 -4.32 -8.01
CA LEU A 26 6.95 -3.64 -9.20
C LEU A 26 6.51 -2.17 -9.26
N GLY A 27 5.43 -1.82 -8.55
CA GLY A 27 4.88 -0.47 -8.58
C GLY A 27 3.80 -0.24 -7.54
N TYR A 28 3.58 1.03 -7.25
CA TYR A 28 2.70 1.53 -6.19
C TYR A 28 1.29 0.94 -6.25
N LYS A 29 0.62 1.01 -7.40
CA LYS A 29 -0.75 0.48 -7.56
C LYS A 29 -0.85 -1.01 -7.24
N LYS A 30 0.17 -1.80 -7.57
CA LYS A 30 0.19 -3.24 -7.27
C LYS A 30 0.42 -3.48 -5.77
N ALA A 31 1.36 -2.76 -5.17
CA ALA A 31 1.62 -2.82 -3.74
C ALA A 31 0.36 -2.51 -2.91
N VAL A 32 -0.33 -1.41 -3.24
CA VAL A 32 -1.57 -1.02 -2.54
C VAL A 32 -2.68 -2.07 -2.75
N LYS A 33 -2.78 -2.67 -3.94
CA LYS A 33 -3.73 -3.76 -4.20
C LYS A 33 -3.41 -5.04 -3.42
N SER A 34 -2.14 -5.39 -3.24
CA SER A 34 -1.74 -6.50 -2.38
C SER A 34 -2.05 -6.20 -0.92
N TYR A 35 -1.78 -4.97 -0.48
CA TYR A 35 -2.08 -4.53 0.87
C TYR A 35 -3.57 -4.65 1.20
N GLN A 36 -4.45 -4.10 0.35
CA GLN A 36 -5.91 -4.13 0.58
C GLN A 36 -6.53 -5.55 0.54
N ILE A 37 -5.86 -6.54 -0.06
CA ILE A 37 -6.30 -7.95 0.01
C ILE A 37 -6.03 -8.51 1.41
N SER A 38 -4.88 -8.13 1.99
CA SER A 38 -4.45 -8.59 3.31
C SER A 38 -5.00 -7.76 4.48
N SER A 39 -5.55 -6.57 4.22
CA SER A 39 -5.95 -5.59 5.24
C SER A 39 -7.17 -4.80 4.79
N LYS A 40 -8.14 -4.59 5.69
CA LYS A 40 -9.36 -3.79 5.42
C LYS A 40 -9.28 -2.35 5.97
N SER A 41 -8.07 -1.84 6.11
CA SER A 41 -7.77 -0.50 6.62
C SER A 41 -8.44 0.59 5.78
N PRO A 42 -9.02 1.64 6.40
CA PRO A 42 -9.65 2.74 5.65
C PRO A 42 -8.62 3.69 5.02
N GLU A 43 -7.46 3.88 5.67
CA GLU A 43 -6.40 4.76 5.21
C GLU A 43 -5.03 4.19 5.63
N VAL A 44 -4.04 4.31 4.75
CA VAL A 44 -2.67 3.88 5.03
C VAL A 44 -1.63 4.85 4.50
N GLU A 45 -0.55 5.04 5.25
CA GLU A 45 0.63 5.73 4.79
C GLU A 45 1.54 4.76 4.07
N VAL A 46 1.98 5.12 2.86
CA VAL A 46 2.85 4.28 2.05
C VAL A 46 4.15 5.03 1.82
N ALA A 47 5.25 4.44 2.27
CA ALA A 47 6.59 4.92 2.01
C ALA A 47 7.30 3.97 1.03
N TRP A 48 7.94 4.50 -0.01
CA TRP A 48 8.76 3.72 -0.94
C TRP A 48 9.88 4.55 -1.56
N THR A 49 10.97 3.88 -1.92
CA THR A 49 12.02 4.50 -2.74
C THR A 49 11.61 4.47 -4.20
N SER A 50 11.49 5.65 -4.82
CA SER A 50 11.17 5.80 -6.24
C SER A 50 12.30 5.25 -7.13
N LYS A 51 12.02 5.07 -8.43
CA LYS A 51 13.03 4.61 -9.39
C LYS A 51 14.25 5.54 -9.45
N ALA A 52 14.06 6.83 -9.15
CA ALA A 52 15.09 7.86 -9.15
C ALA A 52 15.89 7.94 -7.84
N GLY A 53 15.60 7.07 -6.85
CA GLY A 53 16.27 7.10 -5.54
C GLY A 53 15.62 8.03 -4.52
N ASN A 54 14.62 8.83 -4.93
CA ASN A 54 13.90 9.69 -3.99
C ASN A 54 12.95 8.89 -3.11
N GLU A 55 13.00 9.12 -1.81
CA GLU A 55 12.01 8.62 -0.85
C GLU A 55 10.68 9.31 -1.12
N SER A 56 9.64 8.52 -1.32
CA SER A 56 8.29 9.01 -1.58
C SER A 56 7.38 8.52 -0.48
N LEU A 57 6.67 9.44 0.16
CA LEU A 57 5.66 9.15 1.16
C LEU A 57 4.29 9.61 0.64
N LYS A 58 3.27 8.77 0.81
CA LYS A 58 1.92 9.08 0.38
C LYS A 58 0.88 8.47 1.29
N ILE A 59 -0.03 9.30 1.77
CA ILE A 59 -1.28 8.87 2.41
C ILE A 59 -2.22 8.36 1.32
N GLN A 60 -2.70 7.14 1.48
CA GLN A 60 -3.58 6.46 0.54
C GLN A 60 -4.87 6.05 1.24
N LYS A 61 -5.96 6.68 0.83
CA LYS A 61 -7.31 6.26 1.18
C LYS A 61 -7.65 4.96 0.44
N LEU A 62 -8.12 3.96 1.16
CA LEU A 62 -8.54 2.67 0.63
C LEU A 62 -10.08 2.61 0.61
N PRO A 63 -10.69 1.82 -0.30
CA PRO A 63 -10.07 0.96 -1.30
C PRO A 63 -9.53 1.72 -2.52
N LEU A 64 -8.40 1.25 -3.09
CA LEU A 64 -7.85 1.81 -4.31
C LEU A 64 -8.39 1.03 -5.52
N GLY A 65 -9.54 1.46 -6.03
CA GLY A 65 -10.21 0.83 -7.17
C GLY A 65 -11.72 1.05 -7.16
N ARG A 66 -12.44 0.27 -7.97
CA ARG A 66 -13.91 0.29 -8.00
C ARG A 66 -14.40 -0.26 -6.65
N GLY A 67 -14.87 0.63 -5.76
CA GLY A 67 -15.57 0.22 -4.55
C GLY A 67 -16.71 -0.71 -4.96
N LYS A 68 -16.68 -1.96 -4.46
CA LYS A 68 -17.66 -3.03 -4.69
C LYS A 68 -18.36 -2.99 -6.07
N LYS A 69 -17.94 -3.85 -7.00
CA LYS A 69 -18.95 -4.39 -7.93
C LYS A 69 -19.93 -5.18 -7.09
N VAL A 70 -21.12 -4.63 -6.90
CA VAL A 70 -22.27 -5.30 -6.32
C VAL A 70 -22.93 -6.09 -7.45
N ASP A 71 -22.29 -7.16 -7.90
CA ASP A 71 -22.83 -8.08 -8.93
C ASP A 71 -22.11 -9.41 -8.68
N LYS A 72 -22.69 -10.51 -8.17
CA LYS A 72 -24.03 -11.09 -8.31
C LYS A 72 -24.33 -11.97 -7.08
#